data_AF-A0A6A7LK83-F1
#
_entry.id   AF-A0A6A7LK83-F1
#
_cell.length_a   1.000
_cell.length_b   1.000
_cell.length_c   1.000
_cell.angle_alpha   90.00
_cell.angle_beta   90.00
_cell.angle_gamma   90.00
#
_symmetry.space_group_name_H-M   'P 1'
#
loop_
_entity.id
_entity.type
_entity.pdbx_description
1 polymer ?
#
loop_
_entity_poly.entity_id
_entity_poly.type
_entity_poly.pdbx_seq_one_letter_code
_entity_poly.pdbx_strand_id
1 'polypeptide(L)'
;MIIRHCVEESNIDENYLVTDPTQIKHVIVSGGKIHSMSGFIDPASHLNVDYSLHRVTKCVIAEKFETGSPVKIEDSGLVFALVGPSSYGHYGSVDYTQRLTDMIDKVKENAKVSPTASVQTSTSTSNSNSASSDTKA
;
A
#
# COMPACT_ATOMS: atom_id res chain seq x y z
N MET A 1 -1.99 -7.40 12.01
CA MET A 1 -1.39 -6.67 10.87
C MET A 1 -1.23 -5.22 11.28
N ILE A 2 -0.01 -4.67 11.30
CA ILE A 2 0.25 -3.30 11.75
C ILE A 2 0.44 -2.42 10.51
N ILE A 3 -0.41 -1.41 10.38
CA ILE A 3 -0.30 -0.37 9.35
C ILE A 3 0.65 0.71 9.89
N ARG A 4 1.61 1.13 9.07
CA ARG A 4 2.60 2.15 9.40
C ARG A 4 2.58 3.27 8.37
N HIS A 5 2.88 4.50 8.79
CA HIS A 5 3.26 5.55 7.86
C HIS A 5 4.65 5.26 7.32
N CYS A 6 4.86 5.53 6.04
CA CYS A 6 6.10 5.27 5.33
C CYS A 6 6.44 6.43 4.41
N VAL A 7 7.73 6.68 4.26
CA VAL A 7 8.31 7.69 3.37
C VAL A 7 9.47 7.07 2.60
N GLU A 8 9.70 7.50 1.36
CA GLU A 8 10.90 7.13 0.61
C GLU A 8 12.12 7.87 1.14
N GLU A 9 13.29 7.23 1.09
CA GLU A 9 14.57 7.81 1.51
C GLU A 9 14.90 9.11 0.76
N SER A 10 14.46 9.23 -0.50
CA SER A 10 14.61 10.45 -1.32
C SER A 10 13.80 11.65 -0.83
N ASN A 11 12.86 11.46 0.11
CA ASN A 11 11.98 12.49 0.65
C ASN A 11 12.28 12.78 2.13
N ILE A 12 13.55 12.65 2.51
CA ILE A 12 14.06 12.86 3.86
C ILE A 12 15.34 13.70 3.77
N ASP A 13 15.51 14.66 4.68
CA ASP A 13 16.73 15.46 4.78
C ASP A 13 17.82 14.76 5.62
N GLU A 14 19.00 15.38 5.73
CA GLU A 14 20.11 14.83 6.52
C GLU A 14 19.81 14.66 8.02
N ASN A 15 18.76 15.30 8.53
CA ASN A 15 18.34 15.27 9.93
C ASN A 15 17.20 14.29 10.19
N TYR A 16 16.89 13.41 9.23
CA TYR A 16 15.77 12.47 9.30
C TYR A 16 14.40 13.16 9.41
N LEU A 17 14.25 14.35 8.83
CA LEU A 17 12.95 15.03 8.70
C LEU A 17 12.37 14.81 7.32
N VAL A 18 11.06 14.56 7.26
CA VAL A 18 10.33 14.43 6.01
C VAL A 18 10.24 15.78 5.30
N THR A 19 10.72 15.86 4.06
CA THR A 19 10.74 17.12 3.28
C THR A 19 9.39 17.47 2.67
N ASP A 20 8.67 16.48 2.12
CA ASP A 20 7.29 16.63 1.64
C ASP A 20 6.38 15.63 2.35
N PRO A 21 5.60 16.07 3.36
CA PRO A 21 4.74 15.18 4.12
C PRO A 21 3.56 14.64 3.30
N THR A 22 3.19 15.28 2.18
CA THR A 22 2.06 14.82 1.34
C THR A 22 2.38 13.53 0.58
N GLN A 23 3.66 13.23 0.44
CA GLN A 23 4.18 12.03 -0.23
C GLN A 23 4.36 10.84 0.72
N ILE A 24 3.77 10.88 1.92
CA ILE A 24 3.73 9.75 2.86
C ILE A 24 2.64 8.77 2.42
N LYS A 25 2.90 7.46 2.57
CA LYS A 25 1.91 6.39 2.33
C LYS A 25 1.69 5.55 3.58
N HIS A 26 0.56 4.85 3.66
CA HIS A 26 0.46 3.73 4.60
C HIS A 26 1.01 2.45 4.00
N VAL A 27 1.71 1.68 4.81
CA VAL A 27 2.30 0.40 4.39
C VAL A 27 2.12 -0.65 5.46
N ILE A 28 2.22 -1.90 5.04
CA ILE A 28 2.45 -3.04 5.91
C ILE A 28 3.86 -3.53 5.65
N VAL A 29 4.67 -3.64 6.71
CA VAL A 29 6.04 -4.14 6.64
C VAL A 29 6.09 -5.57 7.17
N SER A 30 6.75 -6.46 6.45
CA SER A 30 7.02 -7.84 6.87
C SER A 30 8.41 -8.27 6.39
N GLY A 31 9.17 -8.96 7.25
CA GLY A 31 10.52 -9.41 6.90
C GLY A 31 11.47 -8.28 6.49
N GLY A 32 11.30 -7.08 7.05
CA GLY A 32 12.09 -5.90 6.71
C GLY A 32 11.83 -5.31 5.33
N LYS A 33 10.70 -5.66 4.70
CA LYS A 33 10.31 -5.19 3.37
C LYS A 33 8.86 -4.71 3.37
N ILE A 34 8.54 -3.83 2.42
CA ILE A 34 7.16 -3.46 2.12
C ILE A 34 6.42 -4.71 1.63
N HIS A 35 5.40 -5.14 2.37
CA HIS A 35 4.51 -6.23 1.96
C HIS A 35 3.34 -5.71 1.11
N SER A 36 2.77 -4.58 1.50
CA SER A 36 1.71 -3.89 0.75
C SER A 36 1.71 -2.40 1.08
N MET A 37 1.13 -1.61 0.18
CA MET A 37 1.02 -0.15 0.29
C MET A 37 -0.40 0.30 -0.03
N SER A 38 -0.83 1.38 0.61
CA SER A 38 -2.04 2.12 0.25
C SER A 38 -1.69 3.33 -0.62
N GLY A 39 -2.67 4.22 -0.82
CA GLY A 39 -2.45 5.53 -1.42
C GLY A 39 -1.65 6.47 -0.50
N PHE A 40 -1.43 7.68 -1.00
CA PHE A 40 -0.89 8.77 -0.19
C PHE A 40 -1.85 9.14 0.93
N ILE A 41 -1.30 9.66 2.02
CA ILE A 41 -2.11 10.15 3.13
C ILE A 41 -2.98 11.31 2.70
N ASP A 42 -4.11 11.48 3.38
CA ASP A 42 -4.93 12.68 3.24
C ASP A 42 -4.44 13.75 4.24
N PRO A 43 -3.94 14.92 3.77
CA PRO A 43 -3.47 16.00 4.64
C PRO A 43 -4.51 16.44 5.67
N ALA A 44 -5.80 16.45 5.31
CA ALA A 44 -6.86 16.92 6.21
C ALA A 44 -7.09 16.00 7.43
N SER A 45 -6.59 14.76 7.39
CA SER A 45 -6.61 13.86 8.55
C SER A 45 -5.23 13.67 9.19
N HIS A 46 -4.15 13.66 8.41
CA HIS A 46 -2.82 13.28 8.88
C HIS A 46 -1.93 14.47 9.23
N LEU A 47 -2.16 15.63 8.60
CA LEU A 47 -1.39 16.86 8.81
C LEU A 47 -2.21 17.93 9.53
N ASN A 48 -3.36 17.55 10.07
CA ASN A 48 -4.32 18.46 10.66
C ASN A 48 -4.14 18.58 12.18
N VAL A 49 -3.82 19.78 12.64
CA VAL A 49 -3.69 20.07 14.08
C VAL A 49 -5.04 20.06 14.81
N ASP A 50 -6.14 20.33 14.09
CA ASP A 50 -7.51 20.29 14.62
C ASP A 50 -8.02 18.84 14.79
N TYR A 51 -7.27 17.85 14.30
CA TYR A 51 -7.58 16.42 14.37
C TYR A 51 -6.34 15.60 14.77
N SER A 52 -5.87 15.80 16.00
CA SER A 52 -4.57 15.30 16.47
C SER A 52 -4.45 13.79 16.62
N LEU A 53 -5.57 13.06 16.75
CA LEU A 53 -5.57 11.61 17.01
C LEU A 53 -5.06 10.77 15.84
N HIS A 54 -5.14 11.28 14.61
CA HIS A 54 -4.67 10.57 13.40
C HIS A 54 -3.41 11.19 12.82
N ARG A 55 -2.76 12.10 13.56
CA ARG A 55 -1.62 12.85 13.04
C ARG A 55 -0.42 11.95 12.76
N VAL A 56 0.16 12.07 11.57
CA VAL A 56 1.43 11.40 11.27
C VAL A 56 2.57 12.09 12.00
N THR A 57 3.41 11.32 12.68
CA THR A 57 4.52 11.83 13.50
C THR A 57 5.84 11.13 13.19
N LYS A 58 5.79 9.82 12.94
CA LYS A 58 6.94 8.99 12.61
C LYS A 58 6.62 8.13 11.39
N CYS A 59 7.54 8.08 10.45
CA CYS A 59 7.44 7.31 9.23
C CYS A 59 8.57 6.29 9.17
N VAL A 60 8.24 5.04 8.81
CA VAL A 60 9.25 4.07 8.39
C VAL A 60 9.90 4.57 7.10
N ILE A 61 11.19 4.32 6.95
CA ILE A 61 11.95 4.73 5.78
C ILE A 61 12.06 3.55 4.83
N ALA A 62 11.59 3.71 3.59
CA ALA A 62 11.77 2.73 2.53
C ALA A 62 12.77 3.24 1.49
N GLU A 63 13.53 2.35 0.87
CA GLU A 63 14.36 2.74 -0.29
C GLU A 63 13.48 3.27 -1.43
N LYS A 64 12.34 2.61 -1.68
CA LYS A 64 11.38 2.98 -2.71
C LYS A 64 9.97 2.51 -2.37
N PHE A 65 8.95 3.19 -2.88
CA PHE A 65 7.56 2.74 -2.80
C PHE A 65 7.25 1.65 -3.82
N GLU A 66 7.75 0.45 -3.52
CA GLU A 66 7.53 -0.75 -4.31
C GLU A 66 7.35 -1.96 -3.38
N THR A 67 6.46 -2.88 -3.74
CA THR A 67 6.29 -4.13 -2.97
C THR A 67 7.59 -4.94 -3.02
N GLY A 68 8.06 -5.38 -1.85
CA GLY A 68 9.33 -6.07 -1.70
C GLY A 68 10.52 -5.13 -1.51
N SER A 69 10.35 -3.82 -1.64
CA SER A 69 11.40 -2.84 -1.32
C SER A 69 11.77 -2.93 0.15
N PRO A 70 13.07 -2.93 0.49
CA PRO A 70 13.51 -2.96 1.88
C PRO A 70 13.16 -1.65 2.60
N VAL A 71 12.94 -1.78 3.90
CA VAL A 71 12.87 -0.64 4.81
C VAL A 71 14.13 -0.55 5.64
N LYS A 72 14.50 0.67 6.04
CA LYS A 72 15.69 0.92 6.83
C LYS A 72 15.56 0.29 8.22
N ILE A 73 16.47 -0.63 8.52
CA ILE A 73 16.56 -1.35 9.79
C ILE A 73 18.02 -1.29 10.24
N GLU A 74 18.22 -0.96 11.50
CA GLU A 74 19.50 -1.01 12.20
C GLU A 74 19.41 -2.02 13.37
N ASP A 75 20.48 -2.18 14.14
CA ASP A 75 20.57 -3.16 15.23
C ASP A 75 19.43 -3.02 16.26
N SER A 76 18.93 -1.80 16.48
CA SER A 76 17.81 -1.51 17.38
C SER A 76 16.42 -1.66 16.75
N GLY A 77 16.33 -2.07 15.48
CA GLY A 77 15.08 -2.26 14.74
C GLY A 77 14.84 -1.19 13.66
N LEU A 78 13.56 -0.89 13.40
CA LEU A 78 13.16 0.06 12.36
C LEU A 78 13.71 1.46 12.64
N VAL A 79 14.25 2.09 11.60
CA VAL A 79 14.65 3.50 11.61
C VAL A 79 13.47 4.34 11.13
N PHE A 80 13.29 5.52 11.73
CA PHE A 80 12.16 6.40 11.44
C PHE A 80 12.61 7.80 11.06
N ALA A 81 11.91 8.38 10.10
CA ALA A 81 11.91 9.83 9.86
C ALA A 81 10.77 10.49 10.63
N LEU A 82 10.97 11.75 11.03
CA LEU A 82 9.99 12.54 11.76
C LEU A 82 9.32 13.56 10.84
N VAL A 83 8.05 13.87 11.15
CA VAL A 83 7.34 14.97 10.50
C VAL A 83 7.51 16.24 11.33
N GLY A 84 8.03 17.30 10.71
CA GLY A 84 8.34 18.55 11.38
C GLY A 84 7.07 19.33 11.81
N PRO A 85 7.14 20.16 12.87
CA PRO A 85 5.98 20.95 13.31
C PRO A 85 5.41 21.89 12.24
N SER A 86 6.26 22.40 11.34
CA SER A 86 5.88 23.28 10.23
C SER A 86 5.12 22.57 9.11
N SER A 87 5.09 21.23 9.11
CA SER A 87 4.35 20.42 8.14
C SER A 87 2.86 20.32 8.45
N TYR A 88 2.44 20.78 9.64
CA TYR A 88 1.06 20.71 10.08
C TYR A 88 0.30 22.01 9.82
N GLY A 89 -0.99 21.88 9.54
CA GLY A 89 -1.89 23.01 9.29
C GLY A 89 -3.25 22.81 9.96
N HIS A 90 -4.07 23.87 9.92
CA HIS A 90 -5.47 23.82 10.34
C HIS A 90 -6.35 23.47 9.14
N TYR A 91 -7.01 22.31 9.18
CA TYR A 91 -7.92 21.86 8.13
C TYR A 91 -9.37 21.77 8.62
N GLY A 92 -9.64 22.21 9.85
CA GLY A 92 -10.95 22.13 10.47
C GLY A 92 -11.27 20.75 11.03
N SER A 93 -12.48 20.60 11.58
CA SER A 93 -12.92 19.33 12.18
C SER A 93 -13.09 18.24 11.13
N VAL A 94 -12.67 17.02 11.48
CA VAL A 94 -12.88 15.82 10.65
C VAL A 94 -14.03 15.01 11.20
N ASP A 95 -15.10 14.84 10.42
CA ASP A 95 -16.13 13.85 10.70
C ASP A 95 -15.64 12.46 10.26
N TYR A 96 -15.17 11.69 11.23
CA TYR A 96 -14.65 10.34 10.98
C TYR A 96 -15.74 9.38 10.48
N THR A 97 -16.97 9.51 10.98
CA THR A 97 -18.08 8.61 10.62
C THR A 97 -18.48 8.82 9.18
N GLN A 98 -18.61 10.07 8.74
CA GLN A 98 -18.93 10.38 7.35
C GLN A 98 -17.84 9.86 6.42
N ARG A 99 -16.56 10.11 6.73
CA ARG A 99 -15.44 9.66 5.90
C ARG A 99 -15.35 8.13 5.79
N LEU A 100 -15.61 7.41 6.88
CA LEU A 100 -15.64 5.96 6.86
C LEU A 100 -16.77 5.44 5.98
N THR A 101 -17.95 6.08 6.06
CA THR A 101 -19.12 5.75 5.24
C THR A 101 -18.82 5.98 3.76
N ASP A 102 -18.27 7.14 3.40
CA ASP A 102 -17.90 7.48 2.03
C ASP A 102 -16.88 6.48 1.44
N MET A 103 -15.90 6.05 2.25
CA MET A 103 -14.93 5.04 1.84
C MET A 103 -15.60 3.69 1.59
N ILE A 104 -16.48 3.24 2.49
CA ILE A 104 -17.20 1.97 2.34
C ILE A 104 -18.04 1.99 1.06
N ASP A 105 -18.72 3.09 0.76
CA ASP A 105 -19.57 3.19 -0.41
C ASP A 105 -18.75 3.20 -1.71
N LYS A 106 -17.64 3.94 -1.76
CA LYS A 106 -16.69 3.89 -2.89
C LYS A 106 -16.12 2.49 -3.13
N VAL A 107 -15.80 1.75 -2.07
CA VAL A 107 -15.32 0.36 -2.19
C VAL A 107 -16.42 -0.55 -2.77
N LYS A 108 -17.67 -0.39 -2.33
CA LYS A 108 -18.81 -1.14 -2.88
C LYS A 108 -19.08 -0.80 -4.34
N GLU A 109 -18.96 0.46 -4.74
CA GLU A 109 -19.10 0.88 -6.14
C GLU A 109 -18.02 0.22 -7.01
N ASN A 110 -16.75 0.29 -6.59
CA ASN A 110 -15.65 -0.36 -7.32
C ASN A 110 -15.82 -1.88 -7.41
N ALA A 111 -16.37 -2.53 -6.38
CA ALA A 111 -16.66 -3.96 -6.39
C ALA A 111 -17.78 -4.34 -7.37
N LYS A 112 -18.74 -3.44 -7.63
CA LYS A 112 -19.82 -3.65 -8.61
C LYS A 112 -19.38 -3.50 -10.07
N VAL A 113 -18.29 -2.76 -10.32
CA VAL A 113 -17.79 -2.46 -11.68
C VAL A 113 -16.83 -3.54 -12.22
N SER A 114 -16.44 -4.55 -11.42
CA SER A 114 -15.65 -5.68 -11.92
C SER A 114 -16.48 -6.93 -12.21
N PRO A 115 -16.82 -7.18 -13.49
CA PRO A 115 -16.97 -8.53 -14.00
C PRO A 115 -16.01 -8.83 -15.16
N THR A 116 -15.47 -10.06 -15.12
CA THR A 116 -14.86 -10.85 -16.23
C THR A 116 -13.33 -10.84 -16.36
N ALA A 117 -12.67 -11.66 -15.54
CA ALA A 117 -11.54 -12.43 -16.05
C ALA A 117 -12.11 -13.51 -16.98
N SER A 118 -11.97 -13.31 -18.30
CA SER A 118 -12.23 -14.35 -19.29
C SER A 118 -11.18 -15.44 -19.12
N VAL A 119 -11.57 -16.54 -18.48
CA VAL A 119 -10.81 -17.79 -18.54
C VAL A 119 -10.86 -18.28 -19.99
N GLN A 120 -9.77 -18.08 -20.73
CA GLN A 120 -9.52 -18.85 -21.94
C GLN A 120 -9.16 -20.27 -21.52
N THR A 121 -10.17 -21.13 -21.45
CA THR A 121 -9.97 -22.58 -21.42
C THR A 121 -9.44 -22.99 -22.79
N SER A 122 -8.13 -23.16 -22.91
CA SER A 122 -7.51 -23.86 -24.02
C SER A 122 -7.84 -25.35 -23.89
N THR A 123 -8.92 -25.77 -24.55
CA THR A 123 -9.24 -27.18 -24.80
C THR A 123 -8.18 -27.75 -25.75
N SER A 124 -7.15 -28.39 -25.20
CA SER A 124 -6.27 -29.27 -25.96
C SER A 124 -7.03 -30.58 -26.23
N THR A 125 -7.69 -30.64 -27.39
CA THR A 125 -8.27 -31.86 -27.95
C THR A 125 -7.15 -32.84 -28.26
N SER A 126 -7.10 -33.92 -27.49
CA SER A 126 -6.35 -35.14 -27.79
C SER A 126 -6.91 -35.78 -29.07
N ASN A 127 -6.15 -35.73 -30.16
CA ASN A 127 -6.45 -36.54 -31.34
C ASN A 127 -5.52 -37.75 -31.36
N SER A 128 -6.15 -38.90 -31.18
CA SER A 128 -5.62 -40.26 -31.21
C SER A 128 -5.03 -40.61 -32.58
N ASN A 129 -3.78 -41.09 -32.59
CA ASN A 129 -3.18 -41.79 -33.72
C ASN A 129 -3.91 -43.12 -33.96
N SER A 130 -4.40 -43.31 -35.17
CA SER A 130 -4.82 -44.60 -35.72
C SER A 130 -3.60 -45.37 -36.24
N ALA A 131 -3.45 -46.63 -35.84
CA ALA A 131 -2.77 -47.63 -36.64
C ALA A 131 -3.40 -49.01 -36.37
N SER A 132 -3.88 -49.61 -37.45
CA SER A 132 -4.62 -50.86 -37.53
C SER A 132 -3.71 -52.10 -37.63
N SER A 133 -4.21 -53.19 -37.05
CA SER A 133 -4.18 -54.61 -37.48
C SER A 133 -2.88 -55.38 -37.77
N ASP A 134 -2.93 -56.63 -37.28
CA ASP A 134 -2.20 -57.87 -37.66
C ASP A 134 -0.79 -58.06 -37.04
N THR A 135 -0.41 -59.21 -36.44
CA THR A 135 -0.81 -60.61 -36.64
C THR A 135 -0.51 -61.45 -35.38
N LYS A 136 -1.29 -62.50 -35.11
CA LYS A 136 -0.95 -63.59 -34.17
C LYS A 136 -1.00 -64.92 -34.93
N ALA A 137 0.12 -65.65 -34.87
CA ALA A 137 0.37 -67.07 -35.21
C ALA A 137 0.10 -67.53 -36.66
#